data_AF-A0A182PYU4-F1
#
_entry.id   AF-A0A182PYU4-F1
#
_cell.length_a   1.000
_cell.length_b   1.000
_cell.length_c   1.000
_cell.angle_alpha   90.00
_cell.angle_beta   90.00
_cell.angle_gamma   90.00
#
_symmetry.space_group_name_H-M   'P 1'
#
loop_
_entity.id
_entity.type
_entity.pdbx_description
1 polymer ?
#
loop_
_entity_poly.entity_id
_entity_poly.type
_entity_poly.pdbx_seq_one_letter_code
_entity_poly.pdbx_strand_id
1 'polypeptide(L)'
;MIEKQTWPRKPHEGQKERKKTLPTNYRCAAKYVRIATEEKRDVMELIDQDRHFRTGRTIVGRVLSNSWLIDAVIARVELAVKEPQLNPWLMRVLISELLFGSGRLIGDSVPVQRLLKYQTQLQSALEEAMNNKKKLKGTHRLLLFPVAPRFVRVNTSVLSVEGAKRLLAEKQWILVEDSCTDYGAFIERVKNLDENEYIQDYHFPELLVFPLSAKMFWSKHQHLRDQFFLQDKACLLPPYLLNPSSRSVVMDMCAAPGLKTTHLACLMKNKGRIYAVERDQLRYKTLCRYVKPFGVVKTINGDALEVKEEDVPGVEFVLIDPSCSGSGMLHRKVLNEEVDTERLYKLAGLQYKLLMHAMNAFPNVRRIVYSTCSMHQEENEKVVQSVLQHNGHFRLLDARKELGKEWLNVGSSDYPGIGERCLYAKTEDDLTIGMFVAVFERCPEGVVNEAYEAYEKQKLSYSRQFRKRGRRGGIQDGQENNEEGERNEEEQMHEAKKGEEESREAVESQGASKRKSKETKQERVDRKKLKVNAETEVTDEVVTVKKKNEKKKKSEEELPLEMEMKEEETVGSDSNKSGKSKKNTENGAPKKKK
;
A
#
# COMPACT_ATOMS: atom_id res chain seq x y z
N MET A 1 -11.18 -73.70 -56.92
CA MET A 1 -10.06 -73.08 -57.64
C MET A 1 -10.27 -71.57 -57.67
N ILE A 2 -9.17 -70.81 -57.58
CA ILE A 2 -9.03 -69.39 -57.96
C ILE A 2 -9.82 -68.35 -57.11
N GLU A 3 -9.10 -67.84 -56.11
CA GLU A 3 -8.92 -66.42 -55.74
C GLU A 3 -9.97 -65.36 -56.11
N LYS A 4 -10.38 -64.57 -55.10
CA LYS A 4 -10.81 -63.18 -55.28
C LYS A 4 -9.80 -62.25 -54.62
N GLN A 5 -9.18 -61.40 -55.43
CA GLN A 5 -8.11 -60.47 -55.03
C GLN A 5 -8.55 -59.49 -53.94
N THR A 6 -7.70 -59.32 -52.93
CA THR A 6 -7.80 -58.24 -51.94
C THR A 6 -7.23 -56.93 -52.51
N TRP A 7 -8.05 -55.89 -52.58
CA TRP A 7 -7.58 -54.51 -52.75
C TRP A 7 -7.44 -53.83 -51.38
N PRO A 8 -6.30 -53.18 -51.05
CA PRO A 8 -6.13 -52.53 -49.75
C PRO A 8 -7.01 -51.27 -49.66
N ARG A 9 -7.80 -51.16 -48.59
CA ARG A 9 -8.47 -49.90 -48.24
C ARG A 9 -7.41 -48.87 -47.85
N LYS A 10 -7.44 -47.70 -48.48
CA LYS A 10 -6.61 -46.55 -48.10
C LYS A 10 -6.84 -46.22 -46.61
N PRO A 11 -5.79 -45.91 -45.82
CA PRO A 11 -5.99 -45.37 -44.49
C PRO A 11 -6.67 -44.00 -44.60
N HIS A 12 -7.67 -43.75 -43.75
CA HIS A 12 -8.29 -42.43 -43.63
C HIS A 12 -7.28 -41.45 -43.01
N GLU A 13 -6.81 -40.49 -43.80
CA GLU A 13 -6.24 -39.25 -43.26
C GLU A 13 -7.32 -38.53 -42.44
N GLY A 14 -7.01 -38.11 -41.21
CA GLY A 14 -8.01 -37.37 -40.42
C GLY A 14 -7.89 -37.30 -38.90
N GLN A 15 -6.74 -37.59 -38.28
CA GLN A 15 -6.55 -37.19 -36.88
C GLN A 15 -6.02 -35.74 -36.81
N LYS A 16 -6.94 -34.77 -36.72
CA LYS A 16 -6.58 -33.41 -36.29
C LYS A 16 -6.07 -33.48 -34.85
N GLU A 17 -4.79 -33.22 -34.65
CA GLU A 17 -4.22 -33.07 -33.30
C GLU A 17 -5.05 -32.06 -32.49
N ARG A 18 -5.49 -32.48 -31.29
CA ARG A 18 -6.17 -31.56 -30.36
C ARG A 18 -5.18 -30.48 -29.94
N LYS A 19 -5.40 -29.23 -30.37
CA LYS A 19 -4.59 -28.06 -29.98
C LYS A 19 -4.37 -28.05 -28.46
N LYS A 20 -3.13 -28.27 -28.02
CA LYS A 20 -2.74 -28.25 -26.60
C LYS A 20 -3.03 -26.86 -26.01
N THR A 21 -3.95 -26.80 -25.06
CA THR A 21 -4.45 -25.55 -24.50
C THR A 21 -3.46 -24.92 -23.52
N LEU A 22 -3.26 -23.59 -23.62
CA LEU A 22 -2.46 -22.83 -22.65
C LEU A 22 -3.03 -22.99 -21.23
N PRO A 23 -2.23 -23.37 -20.22
CA PRO A 23 -2.66 -23.49 -18.83
C PRO A 23 -3.37 -22.24 -18.31
N THR A 24 -4.43 -22.46 -17.54
CA THR A 24 -5.29 -21.40 -17.00
C THR A 24 -4.50 -20.38 -16.18
N ASN A 25 -3.52 -20.83 -15.39
CA ASN A 25 -2.67 -19.96 -14.56
C ASN A 25 -1.93 -18.89 -15.38
N TYR A 26 -1.36 -19.22 -16.54
CA TYR A 26 -0.67 -18.21 -17.36
C TYR A 26 -1.64 -17.22 -18.01
N ARG A 27 -2.85 -17.68 -18.35
CA ARG A 27 -3.92 -16.83 -18.92
C ARG A 27 -4.47 -15.85 -17.88
N CYS A 28 -4.75 -16.32 -16.66
CA CYS A 28 -5.16 -15.48 -15.55
C CYS A 28 -4.04 -14.49 -15.16
N ALA A 29 -2.78 -14.96 -15.09
CA ALA A 29 -1.65 -14.08 -14.83
C ALA A 29 -1.57 -12.94 -15.84
N ALA A 30 -1.67 -13.24 -17.14
CA ALA A 30 -1.61 -12.22 -18.20
C ALA A 30 -2.73 -11.17 -18.07
N LYS A 31 -3.95 -11.60 -17.72
CA LYS A 31 -5.08 -10.70 -17.42
C LYS A 31 -4.76 -9.75 -16.26
N TYR A 32 -4.24 -10.27 -15.14
CA TYR A 32 -3.97 -9.43 -13.96
C TYR A 32 -2.73 -8.55 -14.12
N VAL A 33 -1.69 -9.01 -14.82
CA VAL A 33 -0.55 -8.13 -15.20
C VAL A 33 -1.04 -6.98 -16.08
N ARG A 34 -1.88 -7.26 -17.09
CA ARG A 34 -2.48 -6.20 -17.92
C ARG A 34 -3.22 -5.16 -17.09
N ILE A 35 -4.11 -5.59 -16.18
CA ILE A 35 -4.88 -4.68 -15.31
C ILE A 35 -3.94 -3.84 -14.43
N ALA A 36 -2.89 -4.45 -13.87
CA ALA A 36 -1.93 -3.74 -13.04
C ALA A 36 -1.16 -2.65 -13.81
N THR A 37 -0.74 -2.95 -15.05
CA THR A 37 0.12 -2.05 -15.84
C THR A 37 -0.67 -1.03 -16.68
N GLU A 38 -1.75 -1.44 -17.37
CA GLU A 38 -2.55 -0.55 -18.21
C GLU A 38 -3.54 0.30 -17.39
N GLU A 39 -4.24 -0.31 -16.43
CA GLU A 39 -5.27 0.38 -15.63
C GLU A 39 -4.70 1.04 -14.37
N LYS A 40 -3.39 0.83 -14.07
CA LYS A 40 -2.67 1.32 -12.88
C LYS A 40 -3.36 0.97 -11.54
N ARG A 41 -4.02 -0.19 -11.47
CA ARG A 41 -4.78 -0.66 -10.29
C ARG A 41 -3.98 -1.66 -9.45
N ASP A 42 -4.18 -1.64 -8.14
CA ASP A 42 -3.75 -2.78 -7.31
C ASP A 42 -4.61 -4.01 -7.65
N VAL A 43 -3.94 -5.08 -8.07
CA VAL A 43 -4.57 -6.36 -8.44
C VAL A 43 -4.42 -7.43 -7.35
N MET A 44 -3.68 -7.17 -6.27
CA MET A 44 -3.41 -8.17 -5.24
C MET A 44 -4.67 -8.60 -4.49
N GLU A 45 -5.64 -7.70 -4.30
CA GLU A 45 -6.95 -8.05 -3.74
C GLU A 45 -7.84 -8.77 -4.77
N LEU A 46 -7.83 -8.35 -6.05
CA LEU A 46 -8.57 -9.00 -7.12
C LEU A 46 -8.10 -10.45 -7.36
N ILE A 47 -6.81 -10.73 -7.15
CA ILE A 47 -6.22 -12.07 -7.20
C ILE A 47 -6.66 -12.91 -5.99
N ASP A 48 -6.77 -12.32 -4.79
CA ASP A 48 -7.23 -13.01 -3.58
C ASP A 48 -8.71 -13.42 -3.65
N GLN A 49 -9.52 -12.65 -4.36
CA GLN A 49 -10.92 -12.96 -4.60
C GLN A 49 -11.08 -14.06 -5.68
N ASP A 50 -10.08 -14.30 -6.53
CA ASP A 50 -10.09 -15.34 -7.58
C ASP A 50 -9.72 -16.74 -7.00
N ARG A 51 -10.76 -17.46 -6.56
CA ARG A 51 -10.64 -18.83 -6.02
C ARG A 51 -9.98 -19.84 -6.97
N HIS A 52 -9.96 -19.56 -8.28
CA HIS A 52 -9.39 -20.44 -9.30
C HIS A 52 -7.91 -20.14 -9.60
N PHE A 53 -7.35 -19.05 -9.08
CA PHE A 53 -5.99 -18.60 -9.39
C PHE A 53 -5.05 -18.58 -8.18
N ARG A 54 -4.98 -19.70 -7.45
CA ARG A 54 -4.21 -19.84 -6.19
C ARG A 54 -2.72 -19.50 -6.28
N THR A 55 -2.07 -19.70 -7.44
CA THR A 55 -0.66 -19.33 -7.67
C THR A 55 -0.49 -17.87 -8.12
N GLY A 56 -1.58 -17.10 -8.18
CA GLY A 56 -1.63 -15.81 -8.87
C GLY A 56 -0.74 -14.75 -8.28
N ARG A 57 -0.73 -14.62 -6.94
CA ARG A 57 0.20 -13.72 -6.24
C ARG A 57 1.66 -13.99 -6.57
N THR A 58 2.03 -15.27 -6.68
CA THR A 58 3.41 -15.66 -7.00
C THR A 58 3.77 -15.32 -8.44
N ILE A 59 2.92 -15.68 -9.41
CA ILE A 59 3.22 -15.45 -10.84
C ILE A 59 3.13 -13.95 -11.15
N VAL A 60 2.01 -13.29 -10.86
CA VAL A 60 1.80 -11.86 -11.15
C VAL A 60 2.80 -10.99 -10.38
N GLY A 61 3.00 -11.28 -9.09
CA GLY A 61 3.99 -10.56 -8.28
C GLY A 61 5.41 -10.68 -8.85
N ARG A 62 5.80 -11.86 -9.34
CA ARG A 62 7.11 -12.06 -10.00
C ARG A 62 7.22 -11.30 -11.32
N VAL A 63 6.15 -11.18 -12.11
CA VAL A 63 6.17 -10.33 -13.32
C VAL A 63 6.37 -8.87 -12.92
N LEU A 64 5.54 -8.34 -12.03
CA LEU A 64 5.58 -6.92 -11.64
C LEU A 64 6.90 -6.55 -10.97
N SER A 65 7.44 -7.39 -10.07
CA SER A 65 8.74 -7.19 -9.42
C SER A 65 9.95 -7.28 -10.36
N ASN A 66 9.79 -7.78 -11.59
CA ASN A 66 10.87 -7.90 -12.55
C ASN A 66 10.54 -7.21 -13.89
N SER A 67 9.51 -6.34 -13.96
CA SER A 67 9.01 -5.83 -15.25
C SER A 67 10.13 -5.20 -16.08
N TRP A 68 10.90 -4.28 -15.51
CA TRP A 68 12.02 -3.62 -16.20
C TRP A 68 13.02 -4.61 -16.82
N LEU A 69 13.32 -5.72 -16.13
CA LEU A 69 14.32 -6.70 -16.53
C LEU A 69 13.76 -7.64 -17.59
N ILE A 70 12.48 -8.00 -17.46
CA ILE A 70 11.71 -8.71 -18.47
C ILE A 70 11.62 -7.86 -19.74
N ASP A 71 11.31 -6.56 -19.62
CA ASP A 71 11.22 -5.61 -20.74
C ASP A 71 12.58 -5.39 -21.40
N ALA A 72 13.67 -5.26 -20.62
CA ALA A 72 15.04 -5.20 -21.13
C ALA A 72 15.45 -6.48 -21.88
N VAL A 73 15.12 -7.66 -21.36
CA VAL A 73 15.37 -8.95 -22.02
C VAL A 73 14.53 -9.10 -23.30
N ILE A 74 13.25 -8.70 -23.29
CA ILE A 74 12.38 -8.68 -24.47
C ILE A 74 12.97 -7.77 -25.56
N ALA A 75 13.43 -6.58 -25.19
CA ALA A 75 14.05 -5.63 -26.12
C ALA A 75 15.38 -6.16 -26.67
N ARG A 76 16.25 -6.70 -25.81
CA ARG A 76 17.58 -7.24 -26.18
C ARG A 76 17.50 -8.45 -27.12
N VAL A 77 16.48 -9.29 -26.94
CA VAL A 77 16.19 -10.45 -27.82
C VAL A 77 15.31 -10.04 -29.02
N GLU A 78 14.81 -8.80 -29.06
CA GLU A 78 13.86 -8.28 -30.07
C GLU A 78 12.59 -9.14 -30.19
N LEU A 79 12.17 -9.74 -29.07
CA LEU A 79 11.18 -10.81 -29.09
C LEU A 79 9.79 -10.33 -29.57
N ALA A 80 9.46 -9.06 -29.33
CA ALA A 80 8.23 -8.44 -29.86
C ALA A 80 8.22 -8.33 -31.40
N VAL A 81 9.40 -8.23 -32.03
CA VAL A 81 9.54 -8.20 -33.49
C VAL A 81 9.56 -9.62 -34.07
N LYS A 82 10.19 -10.57 -33.37
CA LYS A 82 10.34 -11.97 -33.79
C LYS A 82 9.07 -12.81 -33.60
N GLU A 83 8.27 -12.50 -32.58
CA GLU A 83 7.02 -13.20 -32.24
C GLU A 83 5.84 -12.22 -32.06
N PRO A 84 5.46 -11.44 -33.11
CA PRO A 84 4.42 -10.39 -33.01
C PRO A 84 3.01 -10.95 -32.75
N GLN A 85 2.81 -12.25 -32.96
CA GLN A 85 1.56 -12.98 -32.69
C GLN A 85 1.45 -13.44 -31.22
N LEU A 86 2.50 -13.28 -30.41
CA LEU A 86 2.49 -13.63 -28.99
C LEU A 86 1.98 -12.43 -28.17
N ASN A 87 0.86 -12.62 -27.47
CA ASN A 87 0.28 -11.57 -26.63
C ASN A 87 1.33 -10.99 -25.63
N PRO A 88 1.56 -9.66 -25.59
CA PRO A 88 2.65 -9.05 -24.81
C PRO A 88 2.58 -9.31 -23.30
N TRP A 89 1.38 -9.47 -22.74
CA TRP A 89 1.19 -9.75 -21.31
C TRP A 89 1.46 -11.22 -20.98
N LEU A 90 1.05 -12.13 -21.87
CA LEU A 90 1.42 -13.55 -21.78
C LEU A 90 2.93 -13.77 -21.99
N MET A 91 3.56 -13.03 -22.90
CA MET A 91 5.00 -13.05 -23.12
C MET A 91 5.76 -12.74 -21.81
N ARG A 92 5.39 -11.65 -21.12
CA ARG A 92 6.00 -11.27 -19.83
C ARG A 92 5.79 -12.33 -18.75
N VAL A 93 4.60 -12.93 -18.65
CA VAL A 93 4.30 -14.02 -17.72
C VAL A 93 5.20 -15.25 -17.96
N LEU A 94 5.31 -15.68 -19.21
CA LEU A 94 6.10 -16.86 -19.57
C LEU A 94 7.61 -16.61 -19.38
N ILE A 95 8.12 -15.44 -19.76
CA ILE A 95 9.52 -15.06 -19.48
C ILE A 95 9.77 -15.02 -17.97
N SER A 96 8.84 -14.46 -17.20
CA SER A 96 8.97 -14.38 -15.75
C SER A 96 9.06 -15.75 -15.08
N GLU A 97 8.22 -16.71 -15.49
CA GLU A 97 8.25 -18.08 -14.96
C GLU A 97 9.51 -18.84 -15.42
N LEU A 98 9.98 -18.61 -16.65
CA LEU A 98 11.18 -19.23 -17.20
C LEU A 98 12.48 -18.72 -16.55
N LEU A 99 12.58 -17.42 -16.27
CA LEU A 99 13.81 -16.77 -15.80
C LEU A 99 13.89 -16.60 -14.27
N PHE A 100 12.77 -16.33 -13.60
CA PHE A 100 12.73 -16.06 -12.16
C PHE A 100 11.78 -17.00 -11.40
N GLY A 101 11.25 -18.02 -12.08
CA GLY A 101 10.32 -19.00 -11.54
C GLY A 101 10.92 -20.37 -11.36
N SER A 102 10.19 -21.40 -11.78
CA SER A 102 10.62 -22.81 -11.68
C SER A 102 11.69 -23.20 -12.71
N GLY A 103 12.13 -22.28 -13.57
CA GLY A 103 13.09 -22.55 -14.65
C GLY A 103 12.53 -23.41 -15.79
N ARG A 104 11.23 -23.76 -15.72
CA ARG A 104 10.53 -24.63 -16.68
C ARG A 104 9.13 -24.11 -16.92
N LEU A 105 8.65 -24.21 -18.15
CA LEU A 105 7.28 -23.84 -18.50
C LEU A 105 6.40 -25.09 -18.54
N ILE A 106 5.18 -24.96 -18.01
CA ILE A 106 4.24 -26.07 -17.90
C ILE A 106 3.39 -26.16 -19.18
N GLY A 107 3.44 -27.31 -19.85
CA GLY A 107 2.55 -27.68 -20.96
C GLY A 107 2.92 -27.13 -22.34
N ASP A 108 2.74 -27.97 -23.38
CA ASP A 108 3.28 -27.73 -24.73
C ASP A 108 2.33 -26.89 -25.62
N SER A 109 1.73 -25.85 -25.06
CA SER A 109 0.90 -24.92 -25.85
C SER A 109 1.76 -24.10 -26.82
N VAL A 110 1.20 -23.69 -27.97
CA VAL A 110 1.92 -22.93 -29.01
C VAL A 110 2.66 -21.69 -28.46
N PRO A 111 2.10 -20.86 -27.54
CA PRO A 111 2.82 -19.77 -26.89
C PRO A 111 4.07 -20.20 -26.11
N VAL A 112 3.98 -21.32 -25.39
CA VAL A 112 5.10 -21.88 -24.60
C VAL A 112 6.19 -22.40 -25.54
N GLN A 113 5.84 -23.18 -26.55
CA GLN A 113 6.80 -23.71 -27.52
C GLN A 113 7.51 -22.61 -28.30
N ARG A 114 6.80 -21.54 -28.69
CA ARG A 114 7.40 -20.36 -29.32
C ARG A 114 8.45 -19.71 -28.43
N LEU A 115 8.15 -19.48 -27.16
CA LEU A 115 9.11 -18.87 -26.23
C LEU A 115 10.33 -19.77 -25.95
N LEU A 116 10.13 -21.08 -25.80
CA LEU A 116 11.22 -22.03 -25.51
C LEU A 116 12.30 -22.06 -26.60
N LYS A 117 11.98 -21.74 -27.87
CA LYS A 117 12.98 -21.54 -28.94
C LYS A 117 14.04 -20.50 -28.61
N TYR A 118 13.70 -19.52 -27.77
CA TYR A 118 14.56 -18.42 -27.37
C TYR A 118 15.16 -18.60 -25.96
N GLN A 119 14.96 -19.74 -25.29
CA GLN A 119 15.36 -19.96 -23.89
C GLN A 119 16.81 -19.56 -23.61
N THR A 120 17.77 -20.05 -24.40
CA THR A 120 19.20 -19.73 -24.23
C THR A 120 19.49 -18.24 -24.49
N GLN A 121 18.80 -17.61 -25.44
CA GLN A 121 18.95 -16.18 -25.73
C GLN A 121 18.37 -15.32 -24.60
N LEU A 122 17.25 -15.72 -24.01
CA LEU A 122 16.63 -15.06 -22.86
C LEU A 122 17.50 -15.17 -21.60
N GLN A 123 18.14 -16.33 -21.38
CA GLN A 123 19.09 -16.54 -20.28
C GLN A 123 20.37 -15.71 -20.47
N SER A 124 20.97 -15.73 -21.66
CA SER A 124 22.15 -14.92 -21.98
C SER A 124 21.85 -13.41 -21.91
N ALA A 125 20.71 -12.96 -22.42
CA ALA A 125 20.28 -11.56 -22.29
C ALA A 125 20.04 -11.14 -20.83
N LEU A 126 19.58 -12.06 -19.97
CA LEU A 126 19.45 -11.81 -18.54
C LEU A 126 20.83 -11.65 -17.87
N GLU A 127 21.78 -12.53 -18.19
CA GLU A 127 23.16 -12.44 -17.69
C GLU A 127 23.85 -11.15 -18.16
N GLU A 128 23.69 -10.74 -19.41
CA GLU A 128 24.19 -9.45 -19.91
C GLU A 128 23.55 -8.24 -19.19
N ALA A 129 22.22 -8.27 -19.00
CA ALA A 129 21.50 -7.22 -18.29
C ALA A 129 21.91 -7.13 -16.81
N MET A 130 22.18 -8.26 -16.17
CA MET A 130 22.74 -8.31 -14.82
C MET A 130 24.22 -7.89 -14.77
N ASN A 131 25.05 -8.28 -15.72
CA ASN A 131 26.50 -8.00 -15.74
C ASN A 131 26.84 -6.54 -16.05
N ASN A 132 25.97 -5.82 -16.76
CA ASN A 132 26.11 -4.37 -16.93
C ASN A 132 26.00 -3.58 -15.61
N LYS A 133 25.63 -4.23 -14.49
CA LYS A 133 25.68 -3.79 -13.07
C LYS A 133 26.59 -2.60 -12.75
N LYS A 134 27.84 -2.61 -13.21
CA LYS A 134 28.87 -1.62 -12.88
C LYS A 134 28.71 -0.25 -13.57
N LYS A 135 27.85 -0.10 -14.59
CA LYS A 135 27.64 1.17 -15.33
C LYS A 135 26.34 1.91 -14.98
N LEU A 136 25.42 1.31 -14.22
CA LEU A 136 24.13 1.96 -13.92
C LEU A 136 24.28 2.92 -12.72
N LYS A 137 24.09 4.21 -12.98
CA LYS A 137 23.85 5.24 -11.95
C LYS A 137 22.35 5.38 -11.69
N GLY A 138 21.97 5.79 -10.48
CA GLY A 138 20.58 6.09 -10.13
C GLY A 138 19.72 4.87 -9.78
N THR A 139 18.40 5.00 -10.00
CA THR A 139 17.33 4.09 -9.56
C THR A 139 17.51 2.63 -9.98
N HIS A 140 18.27 2.34 -11.04
CA HIS A 140 18.52 0.95 -11.42
C HIS A 140 19.43 0.17 -10.45
N ARG A 141 20.16 0.83 -9.53
CA ARG A 141 20.88 0.12 -8.45
C ARG A 141 19.91 -0.57 -7.48
N LEU A 142 18.69 -0.04 -7.32
CA LEU A 142 17.65 -0.63 -6.48
C LEU A 142 17.11 -1.97 -6.99
N LEU A 143 17.20 -2.18 -8.31
CA LEU A 143 16.74 -3.37 -9.02
C LEU A 143 17.62 -4.60 -8.77
N LEU A 144 18.77 -4.37 -8.17
CA LEU A 144 19.84 -5.33 -7.98
C LEU A 144 20.21 -5.47 -6.50
N PHE A 145 19.38 -4.94 -5.57
CA PHE A 145 19.52 -5.25 -4.16
C PHE A 145 19.37 -6.76 -3.97
N PRO A 146 20.39 -7.45 -3.41
CA PRO A 146 20.20 -8.79 -2.97
C PRO A 146 19.17 -8.78 -1.83
N VAL A 147 18.07 -9.51 -2.04
CA VAL A 147 17.47 -10.28 -0.95
C VAL A 147 17.01 -9.42 0.24
N ALA A 148 16.06 -8.49 0.01
CA ALA A 148 15.42 -7.77 1.11
C ALA A 148 14.88 -8.77 2.15
N PRO A 149 15.30 -8.65 3.43
CA PRO A 149 15.01 -9.64 4.47
C PRO A 149 13.51 -9.76 4.75
N ARG A 150 13.12 -10.87 5.37
CA ARG A 150 11.75 -11.13 5.81
C ARG A 150 11.62 -10.75 7.28
N PHE A 151 11.07 -9.56 7.50
CA PHE A 151 10.67 -9.09 8.82
C PHE A 151 9.37 -9.76 9.29
N VAL A 152 9.38 -10.23 10.54
CA VAL A 152 8.28 -10.98 11.17
C VAL A 152 8.10 -10.50 12.61
N ARG A 153 7.00 -9.80 12.88
CA ARG A 153 6.66 -9.33 14.24
C ARG A 153 5.90 -10.40 14.99
N VAL A 154 6.34 -10.73 16.20
CA VAL A 154 5.65 -11.62 17.14
C VAL A 154 4.39 -10.94 17.67
N ASN A 155 3.26 -11.66 17.67
CA ASN A 155 2.04 -11.21 18.34
C ASN A 155 2.16 -11.44 19.86
N THR A 156 2.75 -10.48 20.56
CA THR A 156 2.96 -10.52 22.02
C THR A 156 1.68 -10.56 22.85
N SER A 157 0.49 -10.40 22.24
CA SER A 157 -0.80 -10.62 22.91
C SER A 157 -1.17 -12.10 23.05
N VAL A 158 -0.54 -13.01 22.28
CA VAL A 158 -0.80 -14.47 22.33
C VAL A 158 0.45 -15.32 22.51
N LEU A 159 1.64 -14.82 22.13
CA LEU A 159 2.90 -15.55 22.20
C LEU A 159 4.03 -14.62 22.68
N SER A 160 4.73 -14.98 23.76
CA SER A 160 5.92 -14.24 24.20
C SER A 160 7.09 -14.45 23.23
N VAL A 161 8.05 -13.52 23.19
CA VAL A 161 9.23 -13.63 22.32
C VAL A 161 10.02 -14.93 22.59
N GLU A 162 10.17 -15.32 23.85
CA GLU A 162 10.79 -16.61 24.23
C GLU A 162 9.91 -17.83 23.93
N GLY A 163 8.60 -17.66 23.78
CA GLY A 163 7.72 -18.68 23.20
C GLY A 163 7.92 -18.81 21.69
N ALA A 164 8.05 -17.68 20.99
CA ALA A 164 8.32 -17.64 19.55
C ALA A 164 9.66 -18.27 19.18
N LYS A 165 10.73 -17.98 19.93
CA LYS A 165 12.05 -18.59 19.74
C LYS A 165 12.01 -20.11 19.86
N ARG A 166 11.35 -20.65 20.89
CA ARG A 166 11.16 -22.10 21.09
C ARG A 166 10.35 -22.74 19.96
N LEU A 167 9.23 -22.12 19.56
CA LEU A 167 8.42 -22.58 18.43
C LEU A 167 9.23 -22.61 17.12
N LEU A 168 10.09 -21.62 16.89
CA LEU A 168 10.94 -21.56 15.71
C LEU A 168 12.04 -22.63 15.74
N ALA A 169 12.64 -22.91 16.90
CA ALA A 169 13.59 -24.01 17.07
C ALA A 169 12.94 -25.38 16.79
N GLU A 170 11.69 -25.62 17.22
CA GLU A 170 10.91 -26.81 16.83
C GLU A 170 10.65 -26.90 15.32
N LYS A 171 10.74 -25.79 14.59
CA LYS A 171 10.66 -25.72 13.12
C LYS A 171 12.04 -25.67 12.45
N GLN A 172 13.10 -26.05 13.17
CA GLN A 172 14.49 -26.14 12.69
C GLN A 172 15.11 -24.80 12.27
N TRP A 173 14.55 -23.67 12.73
CA TRP A 173 15.18 -22.35 12.61
C TRP A 173 16.22 -22.15 13.71
N ILE A 174 17.41 -21.70 13.31
CA ILE A 174 18.55 -21.43 14.20
C ILE A 174 18.53 -19.95 14.58
N LEU A 175 18.45 -19.66 15.88
CA LEU A 175 18.61 -18.30 16.38
C LEU A 175 20.10 -17.93 16.36
N VAL A 176 20.39 -16.81 15.71
CA VAL A 176 21.68 -16.14 15.80
C VAL A 176 21.70 -15.32 17.09
N GLU A 177 22.54 -15.72 18.05
CA GLU A 177 22.72 -15.03 19.34
C GLU A 177 23.78 -13.93 19.31
N ASP A 178 24.35 -13.62 18.13
CA ASP A 178 25.40 -12.61 17.95
C ASP A 178 24.97 -11.24 18.54
N SER A 179 25.64 -10.83 19.62
CA SER A 179 25.45 -9.50 20.20
C SER A 179 26.14 -8.45 19.31
N CYS A 180 25.42 -7.95 18.31
CA CYS A 180 25.90 -6.86 17.45
C CYS A 180 26.27 -5.63 18.30
N THR A 181 27.47 -5.09 18.08
CA THR A 181 28.02 -3.95 18.82
C THR A 181 27.28 -2.64 18.56
N ASP A 182 26.75 -2.50 17.35
CA ASP A 182 26.13 -1.31 16.78
C ASP A 182 25.15 -1.72 15.67
N TYR A 183 24.40 -0.76 15.13
CA TYR A 183 23.39 -1.04 14.11
C TYR A 183 24.02 -1.43 12.75
N GLY A 184 25.23 -0.97 12.45
CA GLY A 184 25.97 -1.35 11.24
C GLY A 184 26.35 -2.82 11.24
N ALA A 185 26.90 -3.32 12.35
CA ALA A 185 27.19 -4.74 12.56
C ALA A 185 25.94 -5.62 12.44
N PHE A 186 24.79 -5.15 12.94
CA PHE A 186 23.51 -5.84 12.74
C PHE A 186 23.10 -5.91 11.26
N ILE A 187 23.20 -4.81 10.53
CA ILE A 187 22.89 -4.78 9.09
C ILE A 187 23.81 -5.71 8.29
N GLU A 188 25.11 -5.77 8.61
CA GLU A 188 26.03 -6.73 7.99
C GLU A 188 25.69 -8.18 8.36
N ARG A 189 25.29 -8.48 9.62
CA ARG A 189 24.87 -9.84 9.97
C ARG A 189 23.60 -10.26 9.22
N VAL A 190 22.61 -9.36 9.09
CA VAL A 190 21.37 -9.62 8.33
C VAL A 190 21.63 -9.91 6.85
N LYS A 191 22.64 -9.28 6.22
CA LYS A 191 23.05 -9.58 4.83
C LYS A 191 23.63 -10.98 4.67
N ASN A 192 24.21 -11.53 5.73
CA ASN A 192 24.95 -12.79 5.76
C ASN A 192 24.25 -13.84 6.65
N LEU A 193 22.91 -13.88 6.65
CA LEU A 193 22.12 -14.95 7.27
C LEU A 193 22.06 -16.17 6.35
N ASP A 194 22.40 -17.35 6.88
CA ASP A 194 22.21 -18.63 6.20
C ASP A 194 20.72 -19.00 6.06
N GLU A 195 20.37 -19.92 5.15
CA GLU A 195 18.98 -20.18 4.75
C GLU A 195 18.03 -20.61 5.90
N ASN A 196 18.58 -21.19 6.97
CA ASN A 196 17.85 -21.66 8.16
C ASN A 196 18.11 -20.80 9.41
N GLU A 197 18.82 -19.68 9.28
CA GLU A 197 19.08 -18.75 10.38
C GLU A 197 18.02 -17.65 10.48
N TYR A 198 17.89 -17.08 11.68
CA TYR A 198 17.20 -15.82 11.91
C TYR A 198 17.83 -15.08 13.09
N ILE A 199 17.68 -13.75 13.13
CA ILE A 199 18.19 -12.90 14.19
C ILE A 199 17.06 -12.06 14.80
N GLN A 200 17.16 -11.72 16.08
CA GLN A 200 16.25 -10.76 16.73
C GLN A 200 16.65 -9.33 16.32
N ASP A 201 15.67 -8.47 16.05
CA ASP A 201 15.95 -7.12 15.54
C ASP A 201 16.65 -6.22 16.56
N TYR A 202 17.66 -5.48 16.10
CA TYR A 202 18.42 -4.52 16.92
C TYR A 202 17.55 -3.47 17.62
N HIS A 203 16.48 -3.00 16.95
CA HIS A 203 15.59 -1.97 17.49
C HIS A 203 14.47 -2.58 18.33
N PHE A 204 13.70 -3.50 17.75
CA PHE A 204 12.41 -3.96 18.31
C PHE A 204 12.50 -5.41 18.83
N PRO A 205 12.41 -5.66 20.15
CA PRO A 205 12.55 -7.01 20.72
C PRO A 205 11.53 -8.03 20.19
N GLU A 206 10.35 -7.58 19.77
CA GLU A 206 9.29 -8.40 19.19
C GLU A 206 9.44 -8.66 17.68
N LEU A 207 10.45 -8.09 17.02
CA LEU A 207 10.69 -8.26 15.59
C LEU A 207 11.82 -9.27 15.36
N LEU A 208 11.55 -10.23 14.48
CA LEU A 208 12.49 -11.26 14.05
C LEU A 208 12.80 -11.07 12.55
N VAL A 209 14.06 -11.29 12.18
CA VAL A 209 14.59 -11.02 10.83
C VAL A 209 15.13 -12.31 10.24
N PHE A 210 14.57 -12.69 9.09
CA PHE A 210 14.91 -13.92 8.37
C PHE A 210 15.47 -13.59 6.97
N PRO A 211 16.25 -14.49 6.35
CA PRO A 211 16.58 -14.39 4.93
C PRO A 211 15.31 -14.46 4.05
N LEU A 212 15.38 -13.96 2.80
CA LEU A 212 14.23 -13.98 1.88
C LEU A 212 13.76 -15.40 1.53
N SER A 213 14.65 -16.41 1.59
CA SER A 213 14.34 -17.83 1.42
C SER A 213 13.18 -18.29 2.33
N ALA A 214 13.10 -17.74 3.55
CA ALA A 214 12.03 -17.97 4.51
C ALA A 214 10.62 -17.63 3.97
N LYS A 215 10.49 -16.87 2.87
CA LYS A 215 9.21 -16.59 2.19
C LYS A 215 8.38 -17.86 1.94
N MET A 216 9.02 -18.99 1.59
CA MET A 216 8.28 -20.24 1.39
C MET A 216 7.88 -20.94 2.69
N PHE A 217 8.66 -20.80 3.76
CA PHE A 217 8.26 -21.26 5.08
C PHE A 217 6.97 -20.55 5.53
N TRP A 218 6.96 -19.22 5.53
CA TRP A 218 5.82 -18.40 5.94
C TRP A 218 4.58 -18.57 5.03
N SER A 219 4.78 -18.84 3.73
CA SER A 219 3.66 -19.12 2.81
C SER A 219 2.98 -20.46 3.07
N LYS A 220 3.72 -21.46 3.59
CA LYS A 220 3.20 -22.80 3.91
C LYS A 220 2.57 -22.84 5.31
N HIS A 221 3.17 -22.16 6.28
CA HIS A 221 2.76 -22.18 7.69
C HIS A 221 1.65 -21.15 8.00
N GLN A 222 0.54 -21.21 7.27
CA GLN A 222 -0.57 -20.24 7.44
C GLN A 222 -1.26 -20.34 8.81
N HIS A 223 -1.12 -21.47 9.52
CA HIS A 223 -1.57 -21.64 10.90
C HIS A 223 -0.79 -20.81 11.92
N LEU A 224 0.37 -20.23 11.55
CA LEU A 224 1.17 -19.36 12.41
C LEU A 224 0.76 -17.87 12.37
N ARG A 225 -0.27 -17.52 11.58
CA ARG A 225 -0.67 -16.12 11.32
C ARG A 225 -1.25 -15.39 12.53
N ASP A 226 -1.75 -16.13 13.52
CA ASP A 226 -2.26 -15.53 14.76
C ASP A 226 -1.10 -15.17 15.72
N GLN A 227 0.02 -15.89 15.65
CA GLN A 227 1.20 -15.68 16.49
C GLN A 227 2.27 -14.80 15.83
N PHE A 228 2.27 -14.67 14.49
CA PHE A 228 3.29 -13.95 13.72
C PHE A 228 2.69 -13.10 12.60
N PHE A 229 3.03 -11.80 12.59
CA PHE A 229 2.67 -10.86 11.54
C PHE A 229 3.84 -10.59 10.60
N LEU A 230 3.63 -10.74 9.29
CA LEU A 230 4.59 -10.27 8.28
C LEU A 230 4.48 -8.75 8.16
N GLN A 231 5.41 -8.01 8.76
CA GLN A 231 5.40 -6.56 8.83
C GLN A 231 6.83 -6.03 8.73
N ASP A 232 7.06 -5.06 7.84
CA ASP A 232 8.36 -4.46 7.56
C ASP A 232 8.90 -3.66 8.76
N LYS A 233 10.22 -3.69 9.02
CA LYS A 233 10.86 -3.05 10.18
C LYS A 233 10.50 -1.56 10.31
N ALA A 234 10.54 -0.82 9.21
CA ALA A 234 10.19 0.60 9.22
C ALA A 234 8.72 0.88 9.62
N CYS A 235 7.80 -0.08 9.42
CA CYS A 235 6.41 0.05 9.87
C CYS A 235 6.23 -0.11 11.38
N LEU A 236 7.27 -0.48 12.15
CA LEU A 236 7.23 -0.55 13.61
C LEU A 236 7.68 0.77 14.28
N LEU A 237 8.44 1.62 13.58
CA LEU A 237 8.85 2.94 14.09
C LEU A 237 7.65 3.79 14.56
N PRO A 238 6.55 3.94 13.79
CA PRO A 238 5.50 4.89 14.17
C PRO A 238 4.71 4.47 15.44
N PRO A 239 4.25 3.21 15.61
CA PRO A 239 3.65 2.77 16.87
C PRO A 239 4.61 2.82 18.06
N TYR A 240 5.89 2.48 17.84
CA TYR A 240 6.90 2.46 18.91
C TYR A 240 7.20 3.88 19.42
N LEU A 241 7.37 4.86 18.52
CA LEU A 241 7.61 6.27 18.87
C LEU A 241 6.38 6.96 19.47
N LEU A 242 5.17 6.49 19.12
CA LEU A 242 3.95 6.98 19.76
C LEU A 242 3.89 6.58 21.24
N ASN A 243 4.47 5.42 21.58
CA ASN A 243 4.69 4.90 22.94
C ASN A 243 3.48 5.07 23.91
N PRO A 244 2.26 4.65 23.52
CA PRO A 244 1.10 4.81 24.38
C PRO A 244 1.18 3.90 25.61
N SER A 245 0.70 4.40 26.77
CA SER A 245 0.62 3.58 27.98
C SER A 245 -0.45 2.48 27.84
N SER A 246 -0.32 1.38 28.59
CA SER A 246 -1.28 0.27 28.55
C SER A 246 -2.71 0.60 28.98
N ARG A 247 -3.02 1.83 29.43
CA ARG A 247 -4.41 2.25 29.71
C ARG A 247 -4.85 3.46 28.90
N SER A 248 -4.00 3.95 28.00
CA SER A 248 -4.28 5.13 27.21
C SER A 248 -5.36 4.92 26.17
N VAL A 249 -5.88 6.04 25.67
CA VAL A 249 -6.79 6.07 24.54
C VAL A 249 -6.04 6.58 23.32
N VAL A 250 -6.04 5.77 22.26
CA VAL A 250 -5.28 6.02 21.02
C VAL A 250 -6.24 6.08 19.84
N MET A 251 -5.96 6.92 18.85
CA MET A 251 -6.62 6.89 17.55
C MET A 251 -5.60 6.60 16.44
N ASP A 252 -5.95 5.67 15.56
CA ASP A 252 -5.24 5.37 14.31
C ASP A 252 -6.13 5.87 13.17
N MET A 253 -5.77 7.01 12.58
CA MET A 253 -6.64 7.75 11.64
C MET A 253 -6.74 7.11 10.24
N CYS A 254 -5.79 6.23 9.89
CA CYS A 254 -5.67 5.64 8.55
C CYS A 254 -5.33 4.15 8.66
N ALA A 255 -6.09 3.44 9.49
CA ALA A 255 -5.66 2.22 10.16
C ALA A 255 -5.46 1.01 9.24
N ALA A 256 -6.14 0.91 8.10
CA ALA A 256 -6.12 -0.34 7.32
C ALA A 256 -4.80 -0.56 6.55
N PRO A 257 -4.27 -1.80 6.49
CA PRO A 257 -4.94 -3.07 6.81
C PRO A 257 -4.93 -3.47 8.29
N GLY A 258 -4.39 -2.65 9.21
CA GLY A 258 -4.41 -2.91 10.66
C GLY A 258 -3.07 -3.37 11.27
N LEU A 259 -1.98 -3.43 10.49
CA LEU A 259 -0.69 -3.90 11.01
C LEU A 259 -0.08 -2.95 12.06
N LYS A 260 -0.25 -1.63 11.89
CA LYS A 260 0.15 -0.64 12.90
C LYS A 260 -0.81 -0.64 14.10
N THR A 261 -2.11 -0.72 13.86
CA THR A 261 -3.16 -0.84 14.90
C THR A 261 -2.97 -2.06 15.82
N THR A 262 -2.67 -3.23 15.25
CA THR A 262 -2.38 -4.45 16.04
C THR A 262 -1.04 -4.37 16.76
N HIS A 263 -0.08 -3.58 16.27
CA HIS A 263 1.16 -3.30 16.99
C HIS A 263 0.91 -2.39 18.20
N LEU A 264 0.12 -1.32 18.06
CA LEU A 264 -0.36 -0.50 19.18
C LEU A 264 -1.08 -1.36 20.23
N ALA A 265 -1.97 -2.26 19.82
CA ALA A 265 -2.68 -3.16 20.73
C ALA A 265 -1.72 -4.08 21.51
N CYS A 266 -0.66 -4.59 20.86
CA CYS A 266 0.40 -5.35 21.52
C CYS A 266 1.20 -4.51 22.52
N LEU A 267 1.63 -3.29 22.15
CA LEU A 267 2.37 -2.37 23.04
C LEU A 267 1.54 -2.00 24.28
N MET A 268 0.25 -1.77 24.08
CA MET A 268 -0.73 -1.50 25.14
C MET A 268 -1.13 -2.75 25.93
N LYS A 269 -0.57 -3.93 25.62
CA LYS A 269 -0.85 -5.23 26.27
C LYS A 269 -2.34 -5.59 26.27
N ASN A 270 -3.02 -5.26 25.16
CA ASN A 270 -4.47 -5.41 24.94
C ASN A 270 -5.30 -4.82 26.10
N LYS A 271 -4.92 -3.64 26.59
CA LYS A 271 -5.63 -2.82 27.59
C LYS A 271 -5.75 -1.37 27.08
N GLY A 272 -6.60 -0.56 27.71
CA GLY A 272 -6.92 0.79 27.22
C GLY A 272 -7.95 0.76 26.07
N ARG A 273 -7.84 1.69 25.12
CA ARG A 273 -8.73 1.75 23.94
C ARG A 273 -7.98 2.25 22.71
N ILE A 274 -8.29 1.67 21.54
CA ILE A 274 -7.81 2.12 20.24
C ILE A 274 -9.01 2.35 19.33
N TYR A 275 -9.16 3.56 18.80
CA TYR A 275 -10.09 3.86 17.72
C TYR A 275 -9.37 3.72 16.38
N ALA A 276 -9.85 2.86 15.50
CA ALA A 276 -9.19 2.54 14.23
C ALA A 276 -10.08 2.95 13.05
N VAL A 277 -9.73 4.05 12.39
CA VAL A 277 -10.52 4.67 11.33
C VAL A 277 -9.99 4.24 9.96
N GLU A 278 -10.89 3.86 9.05
CA GLU A 278 -10.58 3.67 7.64
C GLU A 278 -11.78 4.10 6.79
N ARG A 279 -11.52 4.81 5.69
CA ARG A 279 -12.56 5.31 4.78
C ARG A 279 -12.95 4.31 3.69
N ASP A 280 -12.01 3.52 3.17
CA ASP A 280 -12.33 2.56 2.11
C ASP A 280 -12.99 1.30 2.67
N GLN A 281 -14.15 0.94 2.11
CA GLN A 281 -14.98 -0.15 2.59
C GLN A 281 -14.32 -1.55 2.48
N LEU A 282 -13.43 -1.77 1.50
CA LEU A 282 -12.73 -3.05 1.31
C LEU A 282 -11.54 -3.17 2.26
N ARG A 283 -10.75 -2.10 2.38
CA ARG A 283 -9.68 -1.96 3.37
C ARG A 283 -10.22 -2.05 4.80
N TYR A 284 -11.36 -1.43 5.10
CA TYR A 284 -12.05 -1.54 6.40
C TYR A 284 -12.42 -2.99 6.74
N LYS A 285 -12.94 -3.75 5.77
CA LYS A 285 -13.21 -5.20 5.94
C LYS A 285 -11.95 -6.00 6.22
N THR A 286 -10.79 -5.56 5.73
CA THR A 286 -9.49 -6.18 6.02
C THR A 286 -8.98 -5.79 7.41
N LEU A 287 -9.06 -4.50 7.78
CA LEU A 287 -8.78 -3.99 9.12
C LEU A 287 -9.56 -4.79 10.18
N CYS A 288 -10.88 -4.93 10.01
CA CYS A 288 -11.74 -5.69 10.93
C CYS A 288 -11.29 -7.15 11.13
N ARG A 289 -10.71 -7.81 10.10
CA ARG A 289 -10.18 -9.18 10.24
C ARG A 289 -8.90 -9.20 11.07
N TYR A 290 -7.98 -8.27 10.82
CA TYR A 290 -6.70 -8.20 11.55
C TYR A 290 -6.88 -7.82 13.02
N VAL A 291 -7.79 -6.90 13.33
CA VAL A 291 -7.98 -6.42 14.71
C VAL A 291 -8.99 -7.23 15.53
N LYS A 292 -9.73 -8.17 14.92
CA LYS A 292 -10.72 -9.03 15.61
C LYS A 292 -10.20 -9.71 16.90
N PRO A 293 -8.93 -10.18 17.01
CA PRO A 293 -8.41 -10.76 18.25
C PRO A 293 -8.16 -9.74 19.37
N PHE A 294 -8.14 -8.44 19.07
CA PHE A 294 -7.70 -7.37 19.97
C PHE A 294 -8.90 -6.57 20.50
N GLY A 295 -9.48 -7.05 21.60
CA GLY A 295 -10.71 -6.50 22.20
C GLY A 295 -10.67 -5.02 22.63
N VAL A 296 -9.51 -4.35 22.59
CA VAL A 296 -9.39 -2.90 22.81
C VAL A 296 -9.67 -2.04 21.58
N VAL A 297 -9.75 -2.64 20.38
CA VAL A 297 -9.90 -1.90 19.13
C VAL A 297 -11.38 -1.72 18.77
N LYS A 298 -11.84 -0.47 18.68
CA LYS A 298 -13.13 -0.07 18.09
C LYS A 298 -12.87 0.42 16.66
N THR A 299 -13.36 -0.29 15.66
CA THR A 299 -13.19 0.06 14.24
C THR A 299 -14.28 1.03 13.75
N ILE A 300 -13.89 2.11 13.07
CA ILE A 300 -14.78 3.13 12.50
C ILE A 300 -14.60 3.14 10.97
N ASN A 301 -15.71 3.05 10.23
CA ASN A 301 -15.73 3.11 8.77
C ASN A 301 -16.21 4.51 8.35
N GLY A 302 -15.31 5.39 7.94
CA GLY A 302 -15.62 6.80 7.70
C GLY A 302 -14.38 7.63 7.38
N ASP A 303 -14.57 8.90 7.02
CA ASP A 303 -13.45 9.82 6.82
C ASP A 303 -12.92 10.32 8.17
N ALA A 304 -11.60 10.22 8.37
CA ALA A 304 -10.97 10.67 9.61
C ALA A 304 -10.99 12.20 9.81
N LEU A 305 -11.29 12.98 8.75
CA LEU A 305 -11.57 14.42 8.83
C LEU A 305 -12.99 14.74 9.34
N GLU A 306 -13.90 13.76 9.34
CA GLU A 306 -15.29 13.92 9.83
C GLU A 306 -15.45 13.45 11.28
N VAL A 307 -14.53 12.62 11.78
CA VAL A 307 -14.49 12.12 13.17
C VAL A 307 -14.20 13.26 14.15
N LYS A 308 -14.96 13.32 15.25
CA LYS A 308 -14.84 14.33 16.31
C LYS A 308 -14.60 13.71 17.69
N GLU A 309 -14.28 14.52 18.69
CA GLU A 309 -14.05 14.07 20.07
C GLU A 309 -15.25 13.28 20.63
N GLU A 310 -16.48 13.57 20.22
CA GLU A 310 -17.68 12.84 20.66
C GLU A 310 -17.73 11.38 20.16
N ASP A 311 -17.15 11.09 18.99
CA ASP A 311 -17.09 9.75 18.40
C ASP A 311 -16.00 8.87 19.05
N VAL A 312 -14.92 9.54 19.45
CA VAL A 312 -13.67 8.98 19.96
C VAL A 312 -13.22 9.63 21.28
N PRO A 313 -14.06 9.65 22.33
CA PRO A 313 -13.80 10.46 23.53
C PRO A 313 -12.53 10.02 24.27
N GLY A 314 -11.78 11.03 24.71
CA GLY A 314 -10.60 10.92 25.57
C GLY A 314 -9.30 10.59 24.85
N VAL A 315 -9.21 10.73 23.52
CA VAL A 315 -7.99 10.39 22.76
C VAL A 315 -6.79 11.22 23.20
N GLU A 316 -5.74 10.53 23.65
CA GLU A 316 -4.49 11.12 24.14
C GLU A 316 -3.36 11.03 23.10
N PHE A 317 -3.40 10.01 22.24
CA PHE A 317 -2.35 9.68 21.28
C PHE A 317 -2.97 9.49 19.90
N VAL A 318 -2.35 10.06 18.86
CA VAL A 318 -2.81 9.89 17.47
C VAL A 318 -1.70 9.33 16.59
N LEU A 319 -2.03 8.28 15.84
CA LEU A 319 -1.21 7.77 14.74
C LEU A 319 -1.82 8.20 13.40
N ILE A 320 -0.98 8.77 12.54
CA ILE A 320 -1.37 9.24 11.20
C ILE A 320 -0.43 8.59 10.18
N ASP A 321 -0.89 7.53 9.52
CA ASP A 321 -0.19 6.81 8.45
C ASP A 321 -1.03 6.88 7.16
N PRO A 322 -1.10 8.04 6.51
CA PRO A 322 -2.09 8.31 5.47
C PRO A 322 -1.68 7.73 4.12
N SER A 323 -2.60 7.81 3.15
CA SER A 323 -2.26 7.56 1.75
C SER A 323 -1.09 8.45 1.32
N CYS A 324 -0.05 7.80 0.77
CA CYS A 324 1.18 8.44 0.30
C CYS A 324 1.42 8.12 -1.20
N SER A 325 2.39 8.76 -1.84
CA SER A 325 2.80 8.45 -3.22
C SER A 325 3.23 6.99 -3.40
N GLY A 326 3.85 6.42 -2.35
CA GLY A 326 4.37 5.07 -2.27
C GLY A 326 5.83 4.95 -2.72
N SER A 327 6.54 6.05 -2.93
CA SER A 327 7.89 6.07 -3.51
C SER A 327 8.95 5.37 -2.65
N GLY A 328 8.70 5.17 -1.36
CA GLY A 328 9.52 4.33 -0.48
C GLY A 328 9.30 2.82 -0.66
N MET A 329 8.17 2.39 -1.22
CA MET A 329 7.87 0.96 -1.39
C MET A 329 8.77 0.31 -2.45
N LEU A 330 9.40 -0.83 -2.10
CA LEU A 330 10.34 -1.56 -2.95
C LEU A 330 9.82 -1.79 -4.38
N HIS A 331 8.55 -2.17 -4.54
CA HIS A 331 7.98 -2.44 -5.86
C HIS A 331 7.85 -1.18 -6.73
N ARG A 332 7.63 0.01 -6.15
CA ARG A 332 7.57 1.26 -6.91
C ARG A 332 8.94 1.80 -7.26
N LYS A 333 9.89 1.72 -6.31
CA LYS A 333 11.32 1.95 -6.58
C LYS A 333 11.82 1.07 -7.74
N VAL A 334 11.28 -0.16 -7.85
CA VAL A 334 11.59 -1.10 -8.94
C VAL A 334 10.96 -0.73 -10.28
N LEU A 335 9.74 -0.20 -10.29
CA LEU A 335 9.03 0.16 -11.52
C LEU A 335 9.51 1.49 -12.12
N ASN A 336 10.24 2.31 -11.36
CA ASN A 336 10.75 3.63 -11.78
C ASN A 336 9.62 4.50 -12.39
N GLU A 337 8.44 4.47 -11.75
CA GLU A 337 7.26 5.22 -12.16
C GLU A 337 7.57 6.72 -12.24
N GLU A 338 7.12 7.39 -13.31
CA GLU A 338 7.21 8.85 -13.39
C GLU A 338 6.41 9.50 -12.25
N VAL A 339 6.99 10.56 -11.66
CA VAL A 339 6.39 11.26 -10.53
C VAL A 339 5.22 12.12 -11.02
N ASP A 340 4.00 11.66 -10.74
CA ASP A 340 2.77 12.43 -10.89
C ASP A 340 2.74 13.56 -9.85
N THR A 341 3.15 14.76 -10.28
CA THR A 341 3.29 15.95 -9.43
C THR A 341 1.95 16.49 -8.95
N GLU A 342 0.88 16.33 -9.73
CA GLU A 342 -0.47 16.75 -9.33
C GLU A 342 -1.02 15.83 -8.23
N ARG A 343 -0.84 14.51 -8.38
CA ARG A 343 -1.17 13.54 -7.33
C ARG A 343 -0.33 13.77 -6.08
N LEU A 344 0.98 14.03 -6.23
CA LEU A 344 1.87 14.33 -5.10
C LEU A 344 1.38 15.55 -4.30
N TYR A 345 1.03 16.63 -4.98
CA TYR A 345 0.48 17.84 -4.36
C TYR A 345 -0.87 17.57 -3.65
N LYS A 346 -1.78 16.82 -4.28
CA LYS A 346 -3.06 16.44 -3.68
C LYS A 346 -2.89 15.58 -2.42
N LEU A 347 -1.93 14.65 -2.42
CA LEU A 347 -1.61 13.81 -1.27
C LEU A 347 -1.02 14.63 -0.11
N ALA A 348 -0.04 15.49 -0.38
CA ALA A 348 0.51 16.43 0.60
C ALA A 348 -0.57 17.34 1.22
N GLY A 349 -1.52 17.83 0.40
CA GLY A 349 -2.66 18.60 0.87
C GLY A 349 -3.62 17.82 1.79
N LEU A 350 -3.85 16.52 1.52
CA LEU A 350 -4.62 15.65 2.41
C LEU A 350 -3.86 15.37 3.73
N GLN A 351 -2.57 15.11 3.64
CA GLN A 351 -1.68 14.86 4.78
C GLN A 351 -1.65 16.06 5.75
N TYR A 352 -1.51 17.27 5.22
CA TYR A 352 -1.63 18.52 5.98
C TYR A 352 -2.98 18.63 6.70
N LYS A 353 -4.10 18.37 6.00
CA LYS A 353 -5.45 18.43 6.60
C LYS A 353 -5.62 17.44 7.75
N LEU A 354 -5.15 16.20 7.59
CA LEU A 354 -5.24 15.17 8.63
C LEU A 354 -4.44 15.55 9.89
N LEU A 355 -3.23 16.07 9.72
CA LEU A 355 -2.40 16.57 10.83
C LEU A 355 -3.05 17.78 11.54
N MET A 356 -3.52 18.77 10.78
CA MET A 356 -4.19 19.94 11.37
C MET A 356 -5.48 19.55 12.10
N HIS A 357 -6.24 18.59 11.57
CA HIS A 357 -7.43 18.04 12.24
C HIS A 357 -7.05 17.37 13.57
N ALA A 358 -6.04 16.49 13.55
CA ALA A 358 -5.56 15.81 14.76
C ALA A 358 -5.05 16.77 15.86
N MET A 359 -4.42 17.88 15.47
CA MET A 359 -3.91 18.89 16.41
C MET A 359 -5.02 19.78 17.00
N ASN A 360 -6.08 20.05 16.23
CA ASN A 360 -7.10 21.04 16.58
C ASN A 360 -8.40 20.44 17.15
N ALA A 361 -8.85 19.29 16.64
CA ALA A 361 -10.18 18.74 16.96
C ALA A 361 -10.22 17.94 18.28
N PHE A 362 -9.07 17.52 18.80
CA PHE A 362 -8.98 16.60 19.96
C PHE A 362 -8.18 17.26 21.10
N PRO A 363 -8.84 17.83 22.12
CA PRO A 363 -8.18 18.65 23.14
C PRO A 363 -7.22 17.82 24.02
N ASN A 364 -7.55 16.55 24.25
CA ASN A 364 -6.78 15.65 25.11
C ASN A 364 -5.50 15.10 24.45
N VAL A 365 -5.30 15.31 23.15
CA VAL A 365 -4.15 14.76 22.42
C VAL A 365 -2.86 15.42 22.90
N ARG A 366 -1.98 14.61 23.48
CA ARG A 366 -0.65 15.01 23.95
C ARG A 366 0.49 14.64 23.01
N ARG A 367 0.31 13.60 22.17
CA ARG A 367 1.35 13.13 21.24
C ARG A 367 0.75 12.64 19.93
N ILE A 368 1.33 13.06 18.82
CA ILE A 368 0.94 12.66 17.46
C ILE A 368 2.18 12.09 16.76
N VAL A 369 2.05 10.93 16.12
CA VAL A 369 3.09 10.41 15.22
C VAL A 369 2.55 10.36 13.81
N TYR A 370 3.27 11.04 12.92
CA TYR A 370 3.03 11.07 11.49
C TYR A 370 4.05 10.18 10.79
N SER A 371 3.60 9.33 9.87
CA SER A 371 4.49 8.53 9.04
C SER A 371 4.01 8.45 7.60
N THR A 372 4.94 8.37 6.65
CA THR A 372 4.62 8.09 5.25
C THR A 372 5.53 7.03 4.66
N CYS A 373 5.01 6.29 3.70
CA CYS A 373 5.73 5.41 2.80
C CYS A 373 6.44 6.14 1.64
N SER A 374 6.84 7.41 1.83
CA SER A 374 7.36 8.31 0.79
C SER A 374 8.79 8.77 1.05
N MET A 375 9.52 9.00 -0.04
CA MET A 375 10.83 9.65 -0.07
C MET A 375 10.75 11.11 -0.57
N HIS A 376 9.54 11.67 -0.76
CA HIS A 376 9.34 13.05 -1.24
C HIS A 376 9.22 14.03 -0.07
N GLN A 377 10.07 15.05 -0.04
CA GLN A 377 10.04 16.11 0.98
C GLN A 377 8.67 16.83 1.01
N GLU A 378 7.96 16.87 -0.12
CA GLU A 378 6.63 17.46 -0.28
C GLU A 378 5.56 16.78 0.57
N GLU A 379 5.68 15.47 0.83
CA GLU A 379 4.79 14.69 1.70
C GLU A 379 5.32 14.61 3.15
N ASN A 380 6.57 15.01 3.36
CA ASN A 380 7.32 14.75 4.58
C ASN A 380 7.67 16.07 5.30
N GLU A 381 8.92 16.54 5.23
CA GLU A 381 9.38 17.73 5.93
C GLU A 381 8.57 18.99 5.60
N LYS A 382 8.08 19.13 4.35
CA LYS A 382 7.25 20.26 3.93
C LYS A 382 5.88 20.26 4.60
N VAL A 383 5.27 19.09 4.79
CA VAL A 383 4.01 18.97 5.56
C VAL A 383 4.26 19.31 7.02
N VAL A 384 5.32 18.75 7.62
CA VAL A 384 5.71 19.01 9.03
C VAL A 384 5.97 20.50 9.27
N GLN A 385 6.74 21.16 8.40
CA GLN A 385 6.99 22.59 8.46
C GLN A 385 5.69 23.40 8.36
N SER A 386 4.84 23.05 7.39
CA SER A 386 3.58 23.76 7.17
C SER A 386 2.65 23.66 8.39
N VAL A 387 2.51 22.50 9.03
CA VAL A 387 1.61 22.37 10.20
C VAL A 387 2.16 23.10 11.42
N LEU A 388 3.47 23.06 11.67
CA LEU A 388 4.10 23.78 12.79
C LEU A 388 4.00 25.31 12.65
N GLN A 389 4.03 25.83 11.42
CA GLN A 389 3.82 27.26 11.15
C GLN A 389 2.38 27.72 11.38
N HIS A 390 1.39 26.82 11.28
CA HIS A 390 -0.04 27.15 11.41
C HIS A 390 -0.68 26.68 12.73
N ASN A 391 -0.01 25.82 13.51
CA ASN A 391 -0.43 25.41 14.84
C ASN A 391 0.72 25.64 15.83
N GLY A 392 0.55 26.59 16.76
CA GLY A 392 1.53 26.88 17.81
C GLY A 392 1.55 25.88 18.97
N HIS A 393 0.48 25.10 19.16
CA HIS A 393 0.23 24.26 20.33
C HIS A 393 0.95 22.91 20.31
N PHE A 394 1.59 22.53 19.21
CA PHE A 394 2.44 21.34 19.12
C PHE A 394 3.86 21.70 18.74
N ARG A 395 4.83 20.95 19.27
CA ARG A 395 6.27 21.04 18.95
C ARG A 395 6.78 19.72 18.39
N LEU A 396 7.80 19.79 17.54
CA LEU A 396 8.47 18.61 17.00
C LEU A 396 9.57 18.10 17.95
N LEU A 397 9.43 16.85 18.39
CA LEU A 397 10.42 16.14 19.17
C LEU A 397 11.53 15.57 18.28
N ASP A 398 12.70 15.35 18.88
CA ASP A 398 13.82 14.64 18.26
C ASP A 398 13.53 13.13 18.30
N ALA A 399 13.03 12.60 17.18
CA ALA A 399 12.59 11.21 17.09
C ALA A 399 13.75 10.20 17.22
N ARG A 400 15.00 10.61 16.97
CA ARG A 400 16.19 9.78 17.23
C ARG A 400 16.44 9.64 18.73
N LYS A 401 16.27 10.72 19.50
CA LYS A 401 16.32 10.66 20.98
C LYS A 401 15.16 9.84 21.54
N GLU A 402 13.93 10.05 21.06
CA GLU A 402 12.75 9.29 21.52
C GLU A 402 12.84 7.78 21.23
N LEU A 403 13.55 7.37 20.16
CA LEU A 403 13.80 5.95 19.87
C LEU A 403 14.72 5.28 20.92
N GLY A 404 15.60 6.05 21.57
CA GLY A 404 16.53 5.57 22.60
C GLY A 404 17.64 4.64 22.10
N LYS A 405 17.81 4.50 20.77
CA LYS A 405 18.80 3.65 20.10
C LYS A 405 19.36 4.34 18.86
N GLU A 406 20.51 3.87 18.39
CA GLU A 406 21.17 4.40 17.19
C GLU A 406 20.32 4.21 15.92
N TRP A 407 19.85 5.30 15.34
CA TRP A 407 19.22 5.30 14.02
C TRP A 407 19.90 6.28 13.08
N LEU A 408 20.56 5.77 12.03
CA LEU A 408 21.50 6.54 11.20
C LEU A 408 20.80 7.57 10.31
N ASN A 409 19.60 7.26 9.82
CA ASN A 409 18.93 8.05 8.78
C ASN A 409 17.90 9.06 9.34
N VAL A 410 18.11 10.33 9.01
CA VAL A 410 17.21 11.47 9.32
C VAL A 410 16.81 12.22 8.04
N GLY A 411 15.91 13.20 8.17
CA GLY A 411 15.45 14.06 7.08
C GLY A 411 16.46 15.08 6.59
N SER A 412 16.05 15.87 5.60
CA SER A 412 16.95 16.78 4.87
C SER A 412 17.35 18.00 5.69
N SER A 413 18.62 18.37 5.57
CA SER A 413 19.17 19.64 6.06
C SER A 413 18.55 20.88 5.42
N ASP A 414 17.80 20.73 4.32
CA ASP A 414 17.04 21.80 3.68
C ASP A 414 15.91 22.36 4.58
N TYR A 415 15.55 21.63 5.64
CA TYR A 415 14.54 22.02 6.64
C TYR A 415 15.18 22.07 8.05
N PRO A 416 15.97 23.11 8.38
CA PRO A 416 16.62 23.23 9.69
C PRO A 416 15.62 23.23 10.84
N GLY A 417 15.93 22.53 11.93
CA GLY A 417 15.03 22.37 13.08
C GLY A 417 13.98 21.26 12.88
N ILE A 418 13.90 20.67 11.69
CA ILE A 418 12.86 19.68 11.30
C ILE A 418 13.50 18.41 10.78
N GLY A 419 14.33 18.49 9.73
CA GLY A 419 14.89 17.32 9.05
C GLY A 419 15.70 16.44 9.99
N GLU A 420 16.59 17.04 10.78
CA GLU A 420 17.43 16.34 11.75
C GLU A 420 16.67 15.72 12.93
N ARG A 421 15.42 16.16 13.16
CA ARG A 421 14.53 15.64 14.22
C ARG A 421 13.60 14.54 13.74
N CYS A 422 13.41 14.38 12.42
CA CYS A 422 12.58 13.34 11.83
C CYS A 422 13.42 12.14 11.40
N LEU A 423 12.88 10.93 11.53
CA LEU A 423 13.56 9.72 11.05
C LEU A 423 13.20 9.44 9.59
N TYR A 424 14.18 8.95 8.84
CA TYR A 424 13.94 8.23 7.59
C TYR A 424 14.42 6.79 7.75
N ALA A 425 13.70 5.84 7.15
CA ALA A 425 14.26 4.55 6.79
C ALA A 425 14.63 4.57 5.30
N LYS A 426 15.82 4.07 4.95
CA LYS A 426 16.29 3.97 3.56
C LYS A 426 16.58 2.52 3.23
N THR A 427 16.03 2.03 2.13
CA THR A 427 16.23 0.66 1.64
C THR A 427 17.70 0.27 1.51
N GLU A 428 18.50 1.25 1.12
CA GLU A 428 19.90 1.14 0.78
C GLU A 428 20.78 0.87 2.01
N ASP A 429 20.37 1.37 3.18
CA ASP A 429 21.13 1.36 4.43
C ASP A 429 20.47 0.45 5.48
N ASP A 430 19.14 0.51 5.60
CA ASP A 430 18.33 -0.14 6.64
C ASP A 430 17.71 -1.49 6.21
N LEU A 431 17.91 -1.91 4.95
CA LEU A 431 17.36 -3.14 4.35
C LEU A 431 15.82 -3.29 4.44
N THR A 432 15.10 -2.17 4.49
CA THR A 432 13.66 -2.07 4.77
C THR A 432 12.95 -1.18 3.72
N ILE A 433 11.64 -0.95 3.78
CA ILE A 433 11.00 0.03 2.87
C ILE A 433 11.42 1.46 3.22
N GLY A 434 11.39 2.35 2.23
CA GLY A 434 11.46 3.79 2.47
C GLY A 434 10.29 4.26 3.33
N MET A 435 10.59 4.97 4.42
CA MET A 435 9.60 5.46 5.38
C MET A 435 10.08 6.78 5.97
N PHE A 436 9.18 7.72 6.21
CA PHE A 436 9.39 8.92 7.00
C PHE A 436 8.63 8.83 8.32
N VAL A 437 9.18 9.36 9.42
CA VAL A 437 8.48 9.47 10.71
C VAL A 437 8.80 10.79 11.42
N ALA A 438 7.76 11.50 11.83
CA ALA A 438 7.82 12.72 12.65
C ALA A 438 6.99 12.57 13.93
N VAL A 439 7.51 13.08 15.05
CA VAL A 439 6.89 12.94 16.39
C VAL A 439 6.57 14.32 16.95
N PHE A 440 5.29 14.59 17.17
CA PHE A 440 4.81 15.85 17.73
C PHE A 440 4.33 15.65 19.18
N GLU A 441 4.57 16.65 20.01
CA GLU A 441 4.09 16.70 21.40
C GLU A 441 3.37 18.03 21.65
N ARG A 442 2.27 17.99 22.42
CA ARG A 442 1.55 19.22 22.81
C ARG A 442 2.43 20.06 23.72
N CYS A 443 2.57 21.34 23.40
CA CYS A 443 3.27 22.32 24.22
C CYS A 443 2.56 22.49 25.58
N PRO A 444 3.29 22.81 26.66
CA PRO A 444 2.70 23.27 27.91
C PRO A 444 1.78 24.49 27.70
N GLU A 445 0.82 24.69 28.60
CA GLU A 445 -0.08 25.84 28.55
C GLU A 445 0.69 27.17 28.52
N GLY A 446 0.26 28.10 27.67
CA GLY A 446 0.94 29.38 27.44
C GLY A 446 2.23 29.31 26.59
N VAL A 447 2.73 28.12 26.25
CA VAL A 447 3.92 27.94 25.40
C VAL A 447 3.50 27.65 23.95
N VAL A 448 4.11 28.34 23.00
CA VAL A 448 3.98 28.07 21.56
C VAL A 448 5.31 27.60 20.96
N ASN A 449 5.27 26.91 19.83
CA ASN A 449 6.49 26.44 19.16
C ASN A 449 7.21 27.58 18.39
N GLU A 450 8.53 27.40 18.23
CA GLU A 450 9.44 28.37 17.60
C GLU A 450 9.11 28.68 16.13
N ALA A 451 8.60 27.69 15.37
CA ALA A 451 8.27 27.86 13.96
C ALA A 451 7.00 28.70 13.77
N TYR A 452 5.99 28.50 14.63
CA TYR A 452 4.80 29.36 14.70
C TYR A 452 5.16 30.80 15.06
N GLU A 453 5.98 31.01 16.10
CA GLU A 453 6.43 32.35 16.48
C GLU A 453 7.20 33.04 15.34
N ALA A 454 8.12 32.33 14.67
CA ALA A 454 8.88 32.88 13.56
C ALA A 454 7.97 33.29 12.39
N TYR A 455 6.98 32.45 12.07
CA TYR A 455 6.00 32.70 11.03
C TYR A 455 5.13 33.94 11.32
N GLU A 456 4.57 34.06 12.53
CA GLU A 456 3.77 35.23 12.91
C GLU A 456 4.62 36.51 12.99
N LYS A 457 5.87 36.45 13.47
CA LYS A 457 6.82 37.59 13.41
C LYS A 457 7.08 38.02 11.96
N GLN A 458 7.23 37.08 11.03
CA GLN A 458 7.42 37.36 9.61
C GLN A 458 6.18 38.00 8.97
N LYS A 459 4.98 37.45 9.23
CA LYS A 459 3.68 37.97 8.77
C LYS A 459 3.43 39.41 9.24
N LEU A 460 3.71 39.71 10.51
CA LEU A 460 3.65 41.07 11.07
C LEU A 460 4.66 42.02 10.40
N SER A 461 5.85 41.54 10.05
CA SER A 461 6.85 42.33 9.31
C SER A 461 6.35 42.73 7.92
N TYR A 462 5.80 41.80 7.14
CA TYR A 462 5.21 42.11 5.83
C TYR A 462 4.06 43.11 5.95
N SER A 463 3.11 42.91 6.87
CA SER A 463 1.99 43.85 7.10
C SER A 463 2.49 45.28 7.41
N ARG A 464 3.53 45.41 8.25
CA ARG A 464 4.17 46.71 8.54
C ARG A 464 4.82 47.33 7.30
N GLN A 465 5.44 46.54 6.41
CA GLN A 465 6.01 47.04 5.15
C GLN A 465 4.93 47.54 4.19
N PHE A 466 3.82 46.81 4.03
CA PHE A 466 2.68 47.24 3.21
C PHE A 466 2.07 48.54 3.73
N ARG A 467 1.81 48.67 5.04
CA ARG A 467 1.30 49.93 5.65
C ARG A 467 2.27 51.10 5.49
N LYS A 468 3.59 50.87 5.54
CA LYS A 468 4.62 51.90 5.26
C LYS A 468 4.72 52.30 3.78
N ARG A 469 4.44 51.39 2.84
CA ARG A 469 4.36 51.70 1.41
C ARG A 469 3.09 52.49 1.07
N GLY A 470 1.93 52.10 1.60
CA GLY A 470 0.68 52.86 1.45
C GLY A 470 0.81 54.31 1.94
N ARG A 471 1.41 54.53 3.12
CA ARG A 471 1.66 55.89 3.65
C ARG A 471 2.73 56.70 2.90
N ARG A 472 3.47 56.14 1.95
CA ARG A 472 4.42 56.87 1.08
C ARG A 472 3.87 57.17 -0.32
N GLY A 473 2.66 56.70 -0.63
CA GLY A 473 2.01 56.90 -1.93
C GLY A 473 0.88 57.94 -1.94
N GLY A 474 0.63 58.64 -0.81
CA GLY A 474 -0.50 59.56 -0.67
C GLY A 474 -0.13 60.87 0.03
N ILE A 475 0.25 61.88 -0.75
CA ILE A 475 0.09 63.29 -0.41
C ILE A 475 -0.46 63.99 -1.66
N GLN A 476 -1.79 64.05 -1.78
CA GLN A 476 -2.49 65.28 -2.18
C GLN A 476 -4.01 65.15 -1.89
N ASP A 477 -4.48 66.15 -1.15
CA ASP A 477 -5.81 66.75 -1.06
C ASP A 477 -7.07 65.94 -0.67
N GLY A 478 -7.92 66.60 0.13
CA GLY A 478 -9.33 66.26 0.35
C GLY A 478 -9.68 65.75 1.75
N GLN A 479 -10.12 66.65 2.64
CA GLN A 479 -10.94 66.27 3.79
C GLN A 479 -12.40 66.12 3.32
N GLU A 480 -13.09 65.03 3.70
CA GLU A 480 -14.43 65.09 4.32
C GLU A 480 -14.94 63.72 4.82
N ASN A 481 -15.36 63.71 6.09
CA ASN A 481 -16.38 62.92 6.80
C ASN A 481 -16.71 61.43 6.49
N ASN A 482 -16.62 60.66 7.58
CA ASN A 482 -17.61 59.69 8.12
C ASN A 482 -17.85 58.28 7.52
N GLU A 483 -17.48 57.28 8.33
CA GLU A 483 -18.40 56.26 8.91
C GLU A 483 -19.32 55.39 8.01
N GLU A 484 -18.88 54.93 6.83
CA GLU A 484 -19.53 53.81 6.12
C GLU A 484 -18.58 52.64 5.73
N GLY A 485 -17.44 52.52 6.42
CA GLY A 485 -16.37 51.58 6.06
C GLY A 485 -16.55 50.10 6.44
N GLU A 486 -17.31 49.78 7.48
CA GLU A 486 -17.32 48.42 8.08
C GLU A 486 -18.48 47.51 7.63
N ARG A 487 -19.28 47.89 6.61
CA ARG A 487 -20.34 47.03 6.05
C ARG A 487 -20.11 46.54 4.62
N ASN A 488 -19.26 47.20 3.84
CA ASN A 488 -19.07 46.84 2.42
C ASN A 488 -18.10 45.66 2.18
N GLU A 489 -17.27 45.26 3.14
CA GLU A 489 -16.33 44.13 2.95
C GLU A 489 -17.03 42.76 3.02
N GLU A 490 -18.11 42.60 3.80
CA GLU A 490 -18.89 41.35 3.83
C GLU A 490 -19.74 41.16 2.56
N GLU A 491 -20.34 42.22 2.01
CA GLU A 491 -21.11 42.15 0.76
C GLU A 491 -20.20 41.86 -0.45
N GLN A 492 -19.01 42.47 -0.54
CA GLN A 492 -18.06 42.18 -1.63
C GLN A 492 -17.51 40.75 -1.58
N MET A 493 -17.32 40.15 -0.38
CA MET A 493 -16.99 38.72 -0.27
C MET A 493 -18.16 37.79 -0.65
N HIS A 494 -19.42 38.26 -0.55
CA HIS A 494 -20.59 37.49 -0.95
C HIS A 494 -20.86 37.56 -2.47
N GLU A 495 -20.64 38.72 -3.11
CA GLU A 495 -20.71 38.84 -4.57
C GLU A 495 -19.57 38.08 -5.29
N ALA A 496 -18.34 38.14 -4.74
CA ALA A 496 -17.22 37.37 -5.29
C ALA A 496 -17.48 35.86 -5.29
N LYS A 497 -18.17 35.34 -4.26
CA LYS A 497 -18.57 33.92 -4.19
C LYS A 497 -19.66 33.55 -5.21
N LYS A 498 -20.62 34.44 -5.48
CA LYS A 498 -21.62 34.21 -6.55
C LYS A 498 -20.96 34.18 -7.93
N GLY A 499 -20.02 35.08 -8.20
CA GLY A 499 -19.25 35.08 -9.45
C GLY A 499 -18.43 33.80 -9.67
N GLU A 500 -17.92 33.17 -8.61
CA GLU A 500 -17.23 31.87 -8.68
C GLU A 500 -18.17 30.65 -8.82
N GLU A 501 -19.46 30.76 -8.49
CA GLU A 501 -20.45 29.71 -8.78
C GLU A 501 -21.01 29.82 -10.20
N GLU A 502 -21.38 31.01 -10.66
CA GLU A 502 -21.88 31.22 -12.04
C GLU A 502 -20.81 30.89 -13.10
N SER A 503 -19.53 31.17 -12.80
CA SER A 503 -18.42 30.78 -13.68
C SER A 503 -18.09 29.28 -13.67
N ARG A 504 -18.62 28.50 -12.71
CA ARG A 504 -18.51 27.03 -12.72
C ARG A 504 -19.61 26.39 -13.56
N GLU A 505 -20.86 26.87 -13.48
CA GLU A 505 -21.95 26.36 -14.34
C GLU A 505 -21.75 26.72 -15.83
N ALA A 506 -21.11 27.85 -16.13
CA ALA A 506 -20.80 28.24 -17.51
C ALA A 506 -19.85 27.27 -18.24
N VAL A 507 -18.96 26.57 -17.52
CA VAL A 507 -17.92 25.71 -18.12
C VAL A 507 -18.44 24.31 -18.51
N GLU A 508 -19.48 23.78 -17.87
CA GLU A 508 -20.10 22.50 -18.27
C GLU A 508 -21.02 22.62 -19.52
N SER A 509 -21.38 23.83 -19.94
CA SER A 509 -22.39 24.05 -20.99
C SER A 509 -21.83 24.23 -22.42
N GLN A 510 -20.52 24.45 -22.62
CA GLN A 510 -19.93 24.75 -23.93
C GLN A 510 -19.01 23.67 -24.51
N GLY A 511 -19.38 22.40 -24.31
CA GLY A 511 -18.76 21.24 -24.96
C GLY A 511 -19.23 20.95 -26.39
N ALA A 512 -19.74 21.93 -27.17
CA ALA A 512 -20.38 21.63 -28.46
C ALA A 512 -20.38 22.76 -29.53
N SER A 513 -19.23 23.14 -30.11
CA SER A 513 -19.18 23.50 -31.56
C SER A 513 -17.78 23.73 -32.18
N LYS A 514 -17.61 23.10 -33.36
CA LYS A 514 -16.91 23.60 -34.57
C LYS A 514 -15.43 24.00 -34.49
N ARG A 515 -14.56 23.05 -34.88
CA ARG A 515 -13.25 23.32 -35.50
C ARG A 515 -13.38 23.63 -37.01
N LYS A 516 -12.86 24.79 -37.44
CA LYS A 516 -12.44 25.26 -38.79
C LYS A 516 -12.19 26.77 -38.61
N SER A 517 -11.14 27.47 -39.03
CA SER A 517 -9.81 27.19 -39.62
C SER A 517 -8.94 28.46 -39.33
N LYS A 518 -7.72 28.77 -39.81
CA LYS A 518 -6.90 28.30 -40.95
C LYS A 518 -5.46 28.84 -40.76
N GLU A 519 -4.41 28.05 -40.95
CA GLU A 519 -3.01 28.56 -40.95
C GLU A 519 -2.57 28.99 -42.36
N THR A 520 -1.58 29.89 -42.45
CA THR A 520 -1.06 30.42 -43.72
C THR A 520 0.47 30.46 -43.76
N LYS A 521 1.03 29.60 -44.63
CA LYS A 521 2.32 29.71 -45.37
C LYS A 521 3.64 29.99 -44.64
N GLN A 522 4.64 29.14 -44.92
CA GLN A 522 5.77 29.53 -45.79
C GLN A 522 6.34 28.33 -46.58
N GLU A 523 6.94 28.62 -47.75
CA GLU A 523 7.54 27.70 -48.74
C GLU A 523 8.82 26.95 -48.23
N ARG A 524 9.40 25.91 -48.85
CA ARG A 524 9.58 25.60 -50.30
C ARG A 524 10.10 24.14 -50.54
N VAL A 525 9.63 23.46 -51.61
CA VAL A 525 10.38 22.52 -52.52
C VAL A 525 10.95 21.19 -51.92
N ASP A 526 10.86 19.99 -52.54
CA ASP A 526 10.64 19.63 -53.95
C ASP A 526 9.79 18.34 -54.23
N ARG A 527 9.24 18.30 -55.45
CA ARG A 527 8.77 17.18 -56.34
C ARG A 527 8.28 15.80 -55.82
N LYS A 528 7.00 15.53 -56.17
CA LYS A 528 6.47 14.50 -57.13
C LYS A 528 6.99 13.03 -57.00
N LYS A 529 6.17 11.97 -57.13
CA LYS A 529 4.87 11.79 -57.84
C LYS A 529 4.31 10.37 -57.54
N LEU A 530 2.98 10.22 -57.40
CA LEU A 530 2.10 9.20 -58.02
C LEU A 530 0.85 8.87 -57.17
N LYS A 531 -0.33 9.16 -57.71
CA LYS A 531 -1.58 8.44 -57.42
C LYS A 531 -1.72 7.30 -58.42
N VAL A 532 -2.24 6.14 -58.00
CA VAL A 532 -3.13 5.30 -58.83
C VAL A 532 -4.18 4.63 -57.92
N ASN A 533 -5.43 5.00 -58.16
CA ASN A 533 -6.72 4.30 -57.99
C ASN A 533 -7.15 3.67 -56.65
N ALA A 534 -8.46 3.37 -56.63
CA ALA A 534 -9.31 3.08 -55.48
C ALA A 534 -10.13 1.79 -55.73
N GLU A 535 -11.17 1.60 -54.91
CA GLU A 535 -12.26 0.61 -55.02
C GLU A 535 -11.91 -0.85 -54.65
N THR A 536 -12.41 -1.31 -53.50
CA THR A 536 -13.75 -1.95 -53.47
C THR A 536 -14.35 -1.94 -52.06
N GLU A 537 -15.67 -2.13 -51.99
CA GLU A 537 -16.51 -2.01 -50.79
C GLU A 537 -16.56 -3.32 -49.96
N VAL A 538 -17.19 -3.28 -48.77
CA VAL A 538 -18.40 -4.08 -48.42
C VAL A 538 -18.81 -3.81 -46.95
N THR A 539 -19.92 -3.06 -46.82
CA THR A 539 -20.98 -3.03 -45.77
C THR A 539 -20.70 -3.40 -44.31
N ASP A 540 -20.99 -2.46 -43.40
CA ASP A 540 -21.52 -2.71 -42.04
C ASP A 540 -23.04 -2.43 -42.03
N GLU A 541 -23.86 -3.33 -41.49
CA GLU A 541 -25.31 -3.09 -41.26
C GLU A 541 -25.61 -2.76 -39.79
N VAL A 542 -26.47 -1.76 -39.59
CA VAL A 542 -26.94 -1.29 -38.28
C VAL A 542 -28.34 -1.83 -38.01
N VAL A 543 -28.56 -2.42 -36.83
CA VAL A 543 -29.92 -2.70 -36.33
C VAL A 543 -30.12 -2.13 -34.93
N THR A 544 -31.16 -1.31 -34.78
CA THR A 544 -31.61 -0.70 -33.52
C THR A 544 -32.91 -1.36 -33.04
N VAL A 545 -33.01 -1.69 -31.75
CA VAL A 545 -34.28 -2.14 -31.13
C VAL A 545 -34.53 -1.44 -29.79
N LYS A 546 -35.28 -0.33 -29.90
CA LYS A 546 -36.52 0.03 -29.19
C LYS A 546 -36.79 -0.54 -27.78
N LYS A 547 -37.02 0.40 -26.84
CA LYS A 547 -37.83 0.22 -25.62
C LYS A 547 -39.30 -0.10 -25.94
N LYS A 548 -39.97 -0.88 -25.09
CA LYS A 548 -41.41 -0.77 -24.81
C LYS A 548 -41.70 -1.09 -23.34
N ASN A 549 -42.48 -0.23 -22.69
CA ASN A 549 -43.16 -0.53 -21.42
C ASN A 549 -44.46 -1.28 -21.72
N GLU A 550 -44.91 -2.12 -20.80
CA GLU A 550 -46.35 -2.15 -20.45
C GLU A 550 -46.60 -2.66 -19.02
N LYS A 551 -47.72 -2.21 -18.43
CA LYS A 551 -48.12 -2.46 -17.03
C LYS A 551 -49.04 -3.67 -16.93
N LYS A 552 -49.07 -4.35 -15.78
CA LYS A 552 -50.34 -4.75 -15.14
C LYS A 552 -50.23 -4.93 -13.63
N LYS A 553 -51.38 -4.70 -12.95
CA LYS A 553 -51.59 -4.60 -11.49
C LYS A 553 -52.03 -5.95 -10.88
N LYS A 554 -52.02 -5.95 -9.53
CA LYS A 554 -52.76 -6.78 -8.54
C LYS A 554 -51.92 -7.85 -7.83
N SER A 555 -52.17 -8.16 -6.55
CA SER A 555 -52.82 -7.43 -5.44
C SER A 555 -52.59 -8.21 -4.13
N GLU A 556 -52.74 -7.55 -2.97
CA GLU A 556 -52.85 -8.16 -1.62
C GLU A 556 -51.63 -9.04 -1.16
N GLU A 557 -51.38 -9.33 0.13
CA GLU A 557 -52.04 -8.98 1.40
C GLU A 557 -51.01 -8.88 2.56
N GLU A 558 -51.48 -8.58 3.77
CA GLU A 558 -50.65 -8.19 4.92
C GLU A 558 -50.28 -9.32 5.91
N LEU A 559 -49.13 -9.11 6.59
CA LEU A 559 -48.87 -9.42 8.02
C LEU A 559 -48.68 -10.92 8.46
N PRO A 560 -48.15 -11.17 9.69
CA PRO A 560 -47.16 -12.23 9.94
C PRO A 560 -47.70 -13.36 10.84
N LEU A 561 -46.84 -14.32 11.18
CA LEU A 561 -46.96 -15.08 12.43
C LEU A 561 -45.61 -15.67 12.91
N GLU A 562 -45.54 -15.85 14.23
CA GLU A 562 -44.41 -16.41 15.00
C GLU A 562 -44.50 -17.96 15.07
N MET A 563 -43.91 -18.55 16.11
CA MET A 563 -44.03 -19.95 16.58
C MET A 563 -43.25 -21.01 15.78
N GLU A 564 -42.72 -22.07 16.39
CA GLU A 564 -42.19 -22.25 17.76
C GLU A 564 -41.29 -23.50 17.75
N MET A 565 -40.71 -23.85 18.89
CA MET A 565 -40.00 -25.12 19.07
C MET A 565 -40.93 -26.34 18.89
N LYS A 566 -40.40 -27.45 18.39
CA LYS A 566 -40.77 -28.78 18.90
C LYS A 566 -39.67 -29.80 18.73
N GLU A 567 -39.36 -30.45 19.84
CA GLU A 567 -38.67 -31.73 19.90
C GLU A 567 -39.62 -32.83 19.41
N GLU A 568 -39.08 -33.95 18.92
CA GLU A 568 -39.68 -35.25 19.21
C GLU A 568 -38.63 -36.37 19.17
N GLU A 569 -38.75 -37.29 20.13
CA GLU A 569 -37.81 -38.39 20.38
C GLU A 569 -38.16 -39.63 19.53
N THR A 570 -37.19 -40.54 19.37
CA THR A 570 -37.51 -41.99 19.32
C THR A 570 -36.43 -42.84 19.99
N VAL A 571 -36.76 -43.29 21.21
CA VAL A 571 -36.57 -44.63 21.81
C VAL A 571 -35.95 -45.71 20.88
N GLY A 572 -35.05 -46.62 21.32
CA GLY A 572 -34.48 -46.88 22.65
C GLY A 572 -33.82 -48.30 22.73
N SER A 573 -33.52 -48.78 23.95
CA SER A 573 -32.96 -50.11 24.32
C SER A 573 -31.46 -50.36 23.97
N ASP A 574 -30.64 -51.08 24.77
CA ASP A 574 -30.83 -51.56 26.15
C ASP A 574 -29.50 -51.79 26.92
N SER A 575 -29.62 -51.84 28.25
CA SER A 575 -28.72 -52.36 29.31
C SER A 575 -27.26 -52.77 29.02
N ASN A 576 -26.31 -52.30 29.86
CA ASN A 576 -25.70 -53.21 30.88
C ASN A 576 -25.02 -52.51 32.09
N LYS A 577 -24.83 -53.30 33.15
CA LYS A 577 -24.21 -53.00 34.47
C LYS A 577 -22.66 -52.87 34.32
N SER A 578 -21.80 -52.43 35.26
CA SER A 578 -21.85 -52.29 36.75
C SER A 578 -20.59 -51.56 37.30
N GLY A 579 -20.65 -51.05 38.55
CA GLY A 579 -19.47 -50.74 39.42
C GLY A 579 -19.05 -49.25 39.44
N LYS A 580 -19.18 -48.47 40.53
CA LYS A 580 -18.43 -48.48 41.82
C LYS A 580 -16.89 -48.49 41.60
N SER A 581 -16.09 -47.59 42.20
CA SER A 581 -16.21 -47.02 43.55
C SER A 581 -15.56 -45.63 43.79
N LYS A 582 -15.84 -45.12 45.00
CA LYS A 582 -15.34 -43.91 45.72
C LYS A 582 -13.79 -43.83 45.79
N LYS A 583 -13.15 -42.66 45.68
CA LYS A 583 -13.05 -41.48 46.60
C LYS A 583 -12.20 -41.77 47.86
N ASN A 584 -11.08 -41.04 48.00
CA ASN A 584 -10.37 -40.55 49.21
C ASN A 584 -8.93 -40.14 48.80
N THR A 585 -8.46 -38.88 48.90
CA THR A 585 -8.18 -37.97 50.04
C THR A 585 -6.81 -38.17 50.71
N GLU A 586 -6.19 -37.02 51.04
CA GLU A 586 -5.17 -36.75 52.08
C GLU A 586 -3.65 -36.74 51.77
N ASN A 587 -3.10 -35.54 52.06
CA ASN A 587 -1.91 -35.23 52.86
C ASN A 587 -0.49 -35.55 52.35
N GLY A 588 0.42 -34.57 52.51
CA GLY A 588 1.86 -34.83 52.56
C GLY A 588 2.79 -33.77 51.94
N ALA A 589 2.88 -32.56 52.52
CA ALA A 589 4.12 -31.79 52.40
C ALA A 589 5.19 -32.38 53.35
N PRO A 590 6.49 -32.33 53.02
CA PRO A 590 7.29 -31.27 53.65
C PRO A 590 8.52 -30.73 52.87
N LYS A 591 8.71 -29.41 53.02
CA LYS A 591 9.97 -28.67 53.29
C LYS A 591 11.34 -29.16 52.74
N LYS A 592 11.91 -28.27 51.91
CA LYS A 592 13.25 -27.61 52.02
C LYS A 592 14.56 -28.42 51.89
N LYS A 593 15.56 -27.66 51.40
CA LYS A 593 17.01 -27.95 51.20
C LYS A 593 17.27 -28.72 49.90
N LYS A 594 18.22 -28.33 49.05
CA LYS A 594 19.23 -27.25 49.12
C LYS A 594 19.07 -26.28 47.95
#